data_AF-A0A660WMM6-F1
#
_entry.id   AF-A0A660WMM6-F1
#
_cell.length_a   1.000
_cell.length_b   1.000
_cell.length_c   1.000
_cell.angle_alpha   90.00
_cell.angle_beta   90.00
_cell.angle_gamma   90.00
#
_symmetry.space_group_name_H-M   'P 1'
#
loop_
_entity.id
_entity.type
_entity.pdbx_description
1 polymer ?
#
loop_
_entity_poly.entity_id
_entity_poly.type
_entity_poly.pdbx_seq_one_letter_code
_entity_poly.pdbx_strand_id
1 'polypeptide(L)'
;MRIYELAKQLGMDSKQLIERLKSLNFFVKSHMSVVDEETAEIIKHEIEDLKKKEIEENVIEVDFPITLKDLAVKLDKKPSEILKFLVNQGKFYTINQNLDETTAKEIAYHY
;
A
#
# COMPACT_ATOMS: atom_id res chain seq x y z
N MET A 1 13.11 -6.26 23.62
CA MET A 1 11.67 -5.87 23.54
C MET A 1 10.80 -7.09 23.24
N ARG A 2 9.48 -7.05 23.50
CA ARG A 2 8.57 -8.14 23.11
C ARG A 2 8.05 -7.96 21.67
N ILE A 3 7.77 -9.06 20.96
CA ILE A 3 7.21 -9.04 19.58
C ILE A 3 5.91 -8.24 19.48
N TYR A 4 5.06 -8.28 20.50
CA TYR A 4 3.83 -7.49 20.55
C TYR A 4 4.10 -5.98 20.53
N GLU A 5 5.13 -5.53 21.26
CA GLU A 5 5.50 -4.11 21.33
C GLU A 5 6.07 -3.64 19.99
N LEU A 6 6.91 -4.49 19.37
CA LEU A 6 7.44 -4.24 18.03
C LEU A 6 6.32 -4.17 16.97
N ALA A 7 5.36 -5.09 17.01
CA ALA A 7 4.20 -5.08 16.11
C ALA A 7 3.37 -3.79 16.26
N LYS A 8 3.16 -3.36 17.52
CA LYS A 8 2.42 -2.13 17.82
C LYS A 8 3.15 -0.88 17.31
N GLN A 9 4.48 -0.82 17.42
CA GLN A 9 5.28 0.27 16.87
C GLN A 9 5.25 0.32 15.34
N LEU A 10 5.20 -0.84 14.69
CA LEU A 10 5.09 -0.96 13.23
C LEU A 10 3.66 -0.75 12.71
N GLY A 11 2.67 -0.58 13.59
CA GLY A 11 1.26 -0.46 13.22
C GLY A 11 0.70 -1.73 12.55
N MET A 12 1.21 -2.91 12.92
CA MET A 12 0.81 -4.20 12.38
C MET A 12 0.22 -5.10 13.46
N ASP A 13 -0.60 -6.06 13.06
CA ASP A 13 -1.05 -7.10 13.97
C ASP A 13 0.09 -8.02 14.34
N SER A 14 0.14 -8.46 15.61
CA SER A 14 1.17 -9.39 16.07
C SER A 14 1.22 -10.66 15.21
N LYS A 15 0.05 -11.15 14.75
CA LYS A 15 -0.05 -12.30 13.84
C LYS A 15 0.63 -12.05 12.49
N GLN A 16 0.41 -10.88 11.89
CA GLN A 16 1.02 -10.50 10.62
C GLN A 16 2.55 -10.38 10.76
N LEU A 17 3.03 -9.78 11.85
CA LEU A 17 4.46 -9.68 12.12
C LEU A 17 5.09 -11.08 12.25
N ILE A 18 4.45 -12.00 12.97
CA ILE A 18 4.91 -13.39 13.12
C ILE A 18 5.00 -14.11 11.77
N GLU A 19 4.01 -13.94 10.89
CA GLU A 19 4.02 -14.54 9.54
C GLU A 19 5.16 -13.98 8.70
N ARG A 20 5.38 -12.67 8.70
CA ARG A 20 6.49 -12.01 7.99
C ARG A 20 7.85 -12.45 8.54
N LEU A 21 7.99 -12.61 9.85
CA LEU A 21 9.21 -13.13 10.48
C LEU A 21 9.52 -14.56 10.05
N LYS A 22 8.50 -15.42 9.94
CA LYS A 22 8.64 -16.79 9.43
C LYS A 22 9.08 -16.81 7.97
N SER A 23 8.50 -15.95 7.12
CA SER A 23 8.90 -15.87 5.70
C SER A 23 10.34 -15.39 5.51
N LEU A 24 10.85 -14.58 6.43
CA LEU A 24 12.22 -14.07 6.44
C LEU A 24 13.21 -15.04 7.11
N ASN A 25 12.77 -16.25 7.46
CA ASN A 25 13.58 -17.29 8.08
C ASN A 25 14.18 -16.89 9.46
N PHE A 26 13.60 -15.88 10.12
CA PHE A 26 13.95 -15.53 11.50
C PHE A 26 13.36 -16.57 12.45
N PHE A 27 14.22 -17.40 13.05
CA PHE A 27 13.83 -18.39 14.05
C PHE A 27 13.55 -17.73 15.41
N VAL A 28 12.35 -17.18 15.58
CA VAL A 28 11.85 -16.80 16.90
C VAL A 28 11.48 -18.07 17.69
N LYS A 29 12.35 -18.49 18.60
CA LYS A 29 12.18 -19.71 19.41
C LYS A 29 10.91 -19.73 20.28
N SER A 30 10.28 -18.59 20.55
CA SER A 30 8.91 -18.49 21.09
C SER A 30 8.48 -17.01 21.16
N HIS A 31 7.17 -16.74 21.05
CA HIS A 31 6.53 -15.42 21.17
C HIS A 31 6.89 -14.61 22.44
N MET A 32 7.48 -15.26 23.44
CA MET A 32 7.83 -14.70 24.75
C MET A 32 9.33 -14.51 24.97
N SER A 33 10.18 -14.95 24.05
CA SER A 33 11.62 -14.70 24.14
C SER A 33 11.86 -13.23 23.83
N VAL A 34 12.59 -12.56 24.71
CA VAL A 34 13.07 -11.19 24.50
C VAL A 34 13.73 -11.15 23.13
N VAL A 35 13.18 -10.34 22.22
CA VAL A 35 13.88 -9.99 21.00
C VAL A 35 14.98 -9.02 21.44
N ASP A 36 16.22 -9.43 21.21
CA ASP A 36 17.39 -8.58 21.34
C ASP A 36 17.23 -7.35 20.44
N GLU A 37 17.79 -6.24 20.89
CA GLU A 37 17.65 -4.95 20.22
C GLU A 37 18.20 -5.00 18.79
N GLU A 38 19.26 -5.78 18.58
CA GLU A 38 19.86 -6.05 17.26
C GLU A 38 18.88 -6.72 16.29
N THR A 39 18.20 -7.79 16.70
CA THR A 39 17.21 -8.45 15.83
C THR A 39 15.97 -7.58 15.63
N ALA A 40 15.55 -6.82 16.64
CA ALA A 40 14.40 -5.92 16.50
C ALA A 40 14.65 -4.82 15.45
N GLU A 41 15.86 -4.28 15.41
CA GLU A 41 16.24 -3.25 14.44
C GLU A 41 16.29 -3.81 13.01
N ILE A 42 16.84 -5.01 12.84
CA ILE A 42 16.86 -5.69 11.52
C ILE A 42 15.42 -5.93 11.04
N ILE A 43 14.55 -6.45 11.90
CA ILE A 43 13.14 -6.67 11.58
C ILE A 43 12.45 -5.37 11.19
N LYS A 44 12.69 -4.29 11.94
CA LYS A 44 12.10 -2.98 11.66
C LYS A 44 12.51 -2.48 10.28
N HIS A 45 13.80 -2.53 9.97
CA HIS A 45 14.33 -2.11 8.68
C HIS A 45 13.75 -2.95 7.53
N GLU A 46 13.71 -4.27 7.68
CA GLU A 46 13.17 -5.17 6.66
C GLU A 46 11.67 -4.92 6.40
N ILE A 47 10.89 -4.70 7.46
CA ILE A 47 9.46 -4.40 7.37
C ILE A 47 9.21 -3.01 6.78
N GLU A 48 10.03 -2.00 7.12
CA GLU A 48 9.96 -0.68 6.50
C GLU A 48 10.32 -0.72 5.01
N ASP A 49 11.33 -1.49 4.63
CA ASP A 49 11.71 -1.69 3.23
C ASP A 49 10.63 -2.45 2.44
N LEU A 50 9.99 -3.45 3.04
CA LEU A 50 8.86 -4.14 2.43
C LEU A 50 7.64 -3.21 2.27
N LYS A 51 7.34 -2.37 3.27
CA LYS A 51 6.30 -1.35 3.14
C LYS A 51 6.64 -0.34 2.04
N LYS A 52 7.90 0.11 1.95
CA LYS A 52 8.34 1.00 0.87
C LYS A 52 8.21 0.35 -0.50
N LYS A 53 8.61 -0.92 -0.66
CA LYS A 53 8.45 -1.66 -1.91
C LYS A 53 6.99 -1.88 -2.31
N GLU A 54 6.12 -2.23 -1.36
CA GLU A 54 4.67 -2.32 -1.62
C GLU A 54 4.07 -0.96 -2.01
N ILE A 55 4.62 0.15 -1.52
CA ILE A 55 4.20 1.49 -1.94
C ILE A 55 4.76 1.83 -3.33
N GLU A 56 6.05 1.58 -3.59
CA GLU A 56 6.71 1.87 -4.88
C GLU A 56 6.13 1.04 -6.04
N GLU A 57 5.76 -0.22 -5.82
CA GLU A 57 5.08 -1.05 -6.85
C GLU A 57 3.67 -0.53 -7.20
N ASN A 58 3.04 0.26 -6.31
CA ASN A 58 1.71 0.85 -6.51
C ASN A 58 1.76 2.36 -6.83
N VAL A 59 2.94 2.94 -7.04
CA VAL A 59 3.05 4.35 -7.44
C VAL A 59 2.96 4.47 -8.96
N ILE A 60 1.85 5.03 -9.43
CA ILE A 60 1.71 5.46 -10.83
C ILE A 60 2.21 6.89 -10.99
N GLU A 61 3.24 7.10 -11.82
CA GLU A 61 3.63 8.44 -12.25
C GLU A 61 2.63 8.96 -13.29
N VAL A 62 2.09 10.15 -13.05
CA VAL A 62 1.00 10.74 -13.85
C VAL A 62 1.36 12.16 -14.29
N ASP A 63 1.51 12.38 -15.60
CA ASP A 63 1.68 13.71 -16.18
C ASP A 63 0.32 14.36 -16.45
N PHE A 64 0.16 15.63 -16.03
CA PHE A 64 -1.05 16.40 -16.30
C PHE A 64 -0.86 17.31 -17.52
N PRO A 65 -1.87 17.47 -18.38
CA PRO A 65 -3.24 16.96 -18.25
C PRO A 65 -3.38 15.48 -18.65
N ILE A 66 -4.02 14.67 -17.79
CA ILE A 66 -4.36 13.27 -18.07
C ILE A 66 -5.87 13.11 -18.25
N THR A 67 -6.30 12.29 -19.21
CA THR A 67 -7.71 11.95 -19.36
C THR A 67 -8.12 10.75 -18.50
N LEU A 68 -9.41 10.61 -18.22
CA LEU A 68 -9.93 9.43 -17.53
C LEU A 68 -9.55 8.12 -18.22
N LYS A 69 -9.52 8.10 -19.55
CA LYS A 69 -9.07 6.95 -20.34
C LYS A 69 -7.61 6.60 -20.04
N ASP A 70 -6.73 7.60 -20.09
CA ASP A 70 -5.30 7.40 -19.92
C ASP A 70 -4.97 6.99 -18.48
N LEU A 71 -5.66 7.56 -17.49
CA LEU A 71 -5.53 7.15 -16.09
C LEU A 71 -6.01 5.71 -15.90
N ALA A 72 -7.12 5.31 -16.56
CA ALA A 72 -7.60 3.94 -16.51
C ALA A 72 -6.57 2.94 -17.05
N VAL A 73 -5.93 3.28 -18.17
CA VAL A 73 -4.86 2.47 -18.76
C VAL A 73 -3.67 2.35 -17.81
N LYS A 74 -3.28 3.43 -17.12
CA LYS A 74 -2.19 3.40 -16.13
C LYS A 74 -2.51 2.55 -14.90
N LEU A 75 -3.78 2.49 -14.49
CA LEU A 75 -4.24 1.67 -13.37
C LEU A 75 -4.57 0.22 -13.77
N ASP A 76 -4.37 -0.15 -15.03
CA ASP A 76 -4.79 -1.44 -15.61
C ASP A 76 -6.29 -1.74 -15.34
N LYS A 77 -7.12 -0.70 -15.37
CA LYS A 77 -8.58 -0.78 -15.19
C LYS A 77 -9.32 -0.33 -16.44
N LYS A 78 -10.59 -0.73 -16.55
CA LYS A 78 -11.43 -0.24 -17.65
C LYS A 78 -11.97 1.17 -17.33
N PRO A 79 -12.00 2.10 -18.30
CA PRO A 79 -12.62 3.41 -18.11
C PRO A 79 -14.06 3.33 -17.58
N SER A 80 -14.81 2.30 -17.97
CA SER A 80 -16.17 2.05 -17.48
C SER A 80 -16.24 1.77 -15.98
N GLU A 81 -15.22 1.17 -15.38
CA GLU A 81 -15.19 0.89 -13.94
C GLU A 81 -14.92 2.16 -13.15
N ILE A 82 -13.94 2.95 -13.61
CA ILE A 82 -13.64 4.26 -13.03
C ILE A 82 -14.84 5.21 -13.17
N LEU A 83 -15.54 5.18 -14.32
CA LEU A 83 -16.78 5.95 -14.50
C LEU A 83 -17.87 5.52 -13.51
N LYS A 84 -18.07 4.22 -13.29
CA LYS A 84 -19.04 3.74 -12.29
C LYS A 84 -18.68 4.23 -10.89
N PHE A 85 -17.40 4.19 -10.53
CA PHE A 85 -16.93 4.72 -9.25
C PHE A 85 -17.24 6.22 -9.11
N LEU A 86 -16.95 7.03 -10.13
CA LEU A 86 -17.23 8.46 -10.11
C LEU A 86 -18.74 8.77 -10.04
N VAL A 87 -19.56 8.01 -10.76
CA VAL A 87 -21.02 8.13 -10.69
C VAL A 87 -21.54 7.83 -9.28
N ASN A 88 -20.98 6.84 -8.59
CA ASN A 88 -21.34 6.54 -7.20
C ASN A 88 -20.94 7.67 -6.22
N GLN A 89 -19.89 8.43 -6.55
CA GLN A 89 -19.48 9.64 -5.82
C GLN A 89 -20.28 10.90 -6.22
N GLY A 90 -21.29 10.76 -7.11
CA GLY A 90 -22.07 11.88 -7.63
C GLY A 90 -21.32 12.77 -8.63
N LYS A 91 -20.14 12.34 -9.10
CA LYS A 91 -19.31 13.04 -10.08
C LYS A 91 -19.51 12.44 -11.47
N PHE A 92 -19.93 13.24 -12.44
CA PHE A 92 -20.15 12.79 -13.81
C PHE A 92 -19.02 13.26 -14.72
N TYR A 93 -18.19 12.32 -15.16
CA TYR A 93 -17.08 12.56 -16.08
C TYR A 93 -17.31 11.86 -17.42
N THR A 94 -16.62 12.30 -18.46
CA THR A 94 -16.54 11.59 -19.75
C THR A 94 -15.17 10.94 -19.95
N ILE A 95 -15.10 9.94 -20.83
CA ILE A 95 -13.88 9.14 -21.05
C ILE A 95 -12.67 10.00 -21.47
N ASN A 96 -12.91 11.04 -22.26
CA ASN A 96 -11.88 11.92 -22.81
C ASN A 96 -11.76 13.25 -22.03
N GLN A 97 -12.35 13.34 -20.84
CA GLN A 97 -12.25 14.52 -20.00
C GLN A 97 -10.94 14.51 -19.21
N ASN A 98 -10.26 15.65 -19.18
CA ASN A 98 -9.08 15.86 -18.35
C ASN A 98 -9.46 15.80 -16.87
N LEU A 99 -8.69 15.06 -16.09
CA LEU A 99 -8.81 14.96 -14.65
C LEU A 99 -7.83 15.92 -13.99
N ASP A 100 -8.26 16.51 -12.88
CA ASP A 100 -7.38 17.25 -11.98
C ASP A 100 -6.62 16.28 -11.07
N GLU A 101 -5.55 16.79 -10.46
CA GLU A 101 -4.70 16.00 -9.57
C GLU A 101 -5.51 15.40 -8.40
N THR A 102 -6.47 16.15 -7.88
CA THR A 102 -7.34 15.71 -6.78
C THR A 102 -8.15 14.48 -7.17
N THR A 103 -8.85 14.52 -8.32
CA THR A 103 -9.70 13.40 -8.76
C THR A 103 -8.84 12.20 -9.20
N ALA A 104 -7.71 12.44 -9.86
CA ALA A 104 -6.80 11.35 -10.25
C ALA A 104 -6.26 10.60 -9.03
N LYS A 105 -5.87 11.31 -7.97
CA LYS A 105 -5.44 10.70 -6.69
C LYS A 105 -6.57 9.92 -6.02
N GLU A 106 -7.78 10.46 -6.01
CA GLU A 106 -8.95 9.80 -5.41
C GLU A 106 -9.25 8.46 -6.10
N ILE A 107 -9.20 8.43 -7.43
CA ILE A 107 -9.36 7.21 -8.22
C ILE A 107 -8.21 6.24 -7.92
N ALA A 108 -6.97 6.71 -7.96
CA ALA A 108 -5.79 5.87 -7.73
C ALA A 108 -5.73 5.29 -6.32
N TYR A 109 -6.24 5.98 -5.30
CA TYR A 109 -6.26 5.46 -3.93
C TYR A 109 -7.31 4.34 -3.74
N HIS A 110 -8.34 4.34 -4.57
CA HIS A 110 -9.40 3.33 -4.50
C HIS A 110 -9.04 2.04 -5.24
N TYR A 111 -8.14 2.09 -6.22
CA TYR A 111 -7.81 0.98 -7.12
C TYR A 111 -6.41 0.45 -6.91
#